data_AF-A0A9P3PHX0-F1
#
_entry.id   AF-A0A9P3PHX0-F1
#
_cell.length_a   1.000
_cell.length_b   1.000
_cell.length_c   1.000
_cell.angle_alpha   90.00
_cell.angle_beta   90.00
_cell.angle_gamma   90.00
#
_symmetry.space_group_name_H-M   'P 1'
#
loop_
_entity.id
_entity.type
_entity.pdbx_description
1 polymer ?
#
loop_
_entity_poly.entity_id
_entity_poly.type
_entity_poly.pdbx_seq_one_letter_code
_entity_poly.pdbx_strand_id
1 'polypeptide(L)'
;MKHIIKGVHLAHLGPRGAQATEVVIAKIARGTDSTQMRALKNEAEFYARLRDLQGRFLPRCYGFFRCKDQGEDIACLLLEYCIGFAPSTEQEIVEYHRAKMIAVCKIHEYGVQHGNLSRAHHFVRTGDGVRVLDFSLAVLHSCVNAYPVNTNPRAPRDLILQCKELVNMEMTCGFRHDRAAEQGYYRKRY
;
A
#
# COMPACT_ATOMS: atom_id res chain seq x y z
N MET A 1 -11.37 -1.57 -18.00
CA MET A 1 -10.40 -0.49 -18.36
C MET A 1 -9.58 -0.16 -17.11
N LYS A 2 -8.27 -0.40 -17.12
CA LYS A 2 -7.38 -0.01 -16.01
C LYS A 2 -7.22 1.51 -16.06
N HIS A 3 -7.77 2.23 -15.08
CA HIS A 3 -7.47 3.65 -14.91
C HIS A 3 -5.99 3.79 -14.57
N ILE A 4 -5.17 4.14 -15.56
CA ILE A 4 -3.80 4.58 -15.29
C ILE A 4 -3.93 5.97 -14.67
N ILE A 5 -3.53 6.06 -13.39
CA ILE A 5 -3.45 7.30 -12.64
C ILE A 5 -2.51 8.25 -13.42
N LYS A 6 -2.88 9.52 -13.59
CA LYS A 6 -2.04 10.51 -14.28
C LYS A 6 -0.62 10.48 -13.69
N GLY A 7 0.39 10.40 -14.55
CA GLY A 7 1.80 10.38 -14.15
C GLY A 7 2.36 9.00 -13.78
N VAL A 8 1.60 7.90 -13.91
CA VAL A 8 2.14 6.54 -13.68
C VAL A 8 2.41 5.85 -15.01
N HIS A 9 3.64 5.41 -15.22
CA HIS A 9 4.11 4.84 -16.49
C HIS A 9 4.81 3.49 -16.27
N LEU A 10 4.67 2.57 -17.21
CA LEU A 10 5.52 1.40 -17.31
C LEU A 10 6.84 1.81 -17.98
N ALA A 11 7.97 1.40 -17.42
CA ALA A 11 9.30 1.69 -17.95
C ALA A 11 10.20 0.44 -17.86
N HIS A 12 11.38 0.52 -18.47
CA HIS A 12 12.40 -0.53 -18.39
C HIS A 12 13.67 0.04 -17.74
N LEU A 13 14.18 -0.66 -16.74
CA LEU A 13 15.40 -0.37 -16.03
C LEU A 13 16.51 -1.32 -16.50
N GLY A 14 17.71 -0.79 -16.66
CA GLY A 14 18.89 -1.55 -17.02
C GLY A 14 20.15 -0.70 -17.04
N PRO A 15 21.33 -1.34 -17.14
CA PRO A 15 22.59 -0.61 -17.19
C PRO A 15 22.69 0.27 -18.43
N ARG A 16 23.33 1.43 -18.27
CA ARG A 16 23.53 2.38 -19.37
C ARG A 16 24.35 1.72 -20.49
N GLY A 17 23.85 1.82 -21.72
CA GLY A 17 24.51 1.24 -22.90
C GLY A 17 24.20 -0.24 -23.15
N ALA A 18 23.37 -0.86 -22.32
CA ALA A 18 22.84 -2.21 -22.52
C ALA A 18 21.32 -2.17 -22.75
N GLN A 19 20.77 -3.29 -23.21
CA GLN A 19 19.31 -3.45 -23.30
C GLN A 19 18.73 -3.53 -21.88
N ALA A 20 17.74 -2.67 -21.60
CA ALA A 20 17.01 -2.71 -20.35
C ALA A 20 16.09 -3.94 -20.30
N THR A 21 16.13 -4.68 -19.19
CA THR A 21 15.44 -5.96 -19.04
C THR A 21 14.44 -5.97 -17.89
N GLU A 22 14.59 -5.09 -16.91
CA GLU A 22 13.74 -5.07 -15.72
C GLU A 22 12.55 -4.13 -15.93
N VAL A 23 11.33 -4.66 -15.88
CA VAL A 23 10.11 -3.85 -15.98
C VAL A 23 9.84 -3.16 -14.65
N VAL A 24 9.68 -1.85 -14.67
CA VAL A 24 9.45 -1.01 -13.48
C VAL A 24 8.28 -0.05 -13.68
N ILE A 25 7.75 0.47 -12.57
CA ILE A 25 6.79 1.57 -12.57
C ILE A 25 7.53 2.88 -12.33
N ALA A 26 7.33 3.85 -13.22
CA ALA A 26 7.78 5.22 -13.08
C ALA A 26 6.59 6.12 -12.73
N LYS A 27 6.57 6.67 -11.52
CA LYS A 27 5.65 7.74 -11.12
C LYS A 27 6.33 9.09 -11.34
N ILE A 28 5.74 9.94 -12.18
CA ILE A 28 6.30 11.22 -12.61
C ILE A 28 5.39 12.35 -12.15
N ALA A 29 5.96 13.34 -11.47
CA ALA A 29 5.34 14.63 -11.18
C ALA A 29 6.09 15.72 -11.94
N ARG A 30 5.35 16.70 -12.48
CA ARG A 30 5.90 17.84 -13.24
C ARG A 30 5.36 19.17 -12.72
N GLY A 31 6.19 20.19 -12.74
CA GLY A 31 5.80 21.60 -12.75
C GLY A 31 5.14 22.12 -11.49
N THR A 32 4.40 23.22 -11.67
CA THR A 32 3.79 24.10 -10.65
C THR A 32 2.84 23.41 -9.67
N ASP A 33 2.50 22.13 -9.91
CA ASP A 33 1.77 21.30 -8.96
C ASP A 33 2.69 20.87 -7.79
N SER A 34 2.91 21.83 -6.91
CA SER A 34 3.61 21.64 -5.63
C SER A 34 3.00 20.53 -4.79
N THR A 35 1.72 20.22 -4.97
CA THR A 35 1.03 19.16 -4.22
C THR A 35 1.46 17.78 -4.72
N GLN A 36 1.46 17.53 -6.03
CA GLN A 36 1.95 16.27 -6.60
C GLN A 36 3.44 16.06 -6.34
N MET A 37 4.26 17.10 -6.48
CA MET A 37 5.69 17.01 -6.16
C MET A 37 5.92 16.66 -4.69
N ARG A 38 5.19 17.29 -3.76
CA ARG A 38 5.27 17.01 -2.33
C ARG A 38 4.77 15.60 -2.00
N ALA A 39 3.66 15.17 -2.60
CA ALA A 39 3.10 13.84 -2.40
C ALA A 39 4.07 12.74 -2.88
N LEU A 40 4.66 12.91 -4.06
CA LEU A 40 5.62 11.95 -4.61
C LEU A 40 6.92 11.91 -3.80
N LYS A 41 7.40 13.06 -3.33
CA LYS A 41 8.54 13.15 -2.41
C LYS A 41 8.24 12.47 -1.08
N ASN A 42 7.07 12.70 -0.49
CA ASN A 42 6.64 12.07 0.74
C ASN A 42 6.60 10.54 0.58
N GLU A 43 5.99 10.04 -0.50
CA GLU A 43 5.95 8.62 -0.82
C GLU A 43 7.37 8.02 -0.90
N ALA A 44 8.30 8.69 -1.59
CA ALA A 44 9.69 8.24 -1.69
C ALA A 44 10.41 8.15 -0.34
N GLU A 45 10.17 9.13 0.56
CA GLU A 45 10.74 9.14 1.91
C GLU A 45 10.23 7.96 2.75
N PHE A 46 8.96 7.60 2.64
CA PHE A 46 8.40 6.43 3.33
C PHE A 46 8.93 5.11 2.78
N TYR A 47 9.09 4.98 1.46
CA TYR A 47 9.79 3.82 0.90
C TYR A 47 11.23 3.72 1.45
N ALA A 48 11.96 4.83 1.52
CA ALA A 48 13.32 4.83 2.06
C ALA A 48 13.36 4.41 3.55
N ARG A 49 12.37 4.84 4.35
CA ARG A 49 12.23 4.45 5.76
C ARG A 49 11.86 2.98 5.95
N LEU A 50 11.01 2.44 5.09
CA LEU A 50 10.49 1.07 5.17
C LEU A 50 11.32 0.09 4.32
N ARG A 51 12.62 0.34 4.18
CA ARG A 51 13.53 -0.43 3.31
C ARG A 51 13.47 -1.93 3.59
N ASP A 52 13.40 -2.32 4.86
CA ASP A 52 13.41 -3.73 5.28
C ASP A 52 12.11 -4.47 4.94
N LEU A 53 11.04 -3.73 4.62
CA LEU A 53 9.75 -4.30 4.20
C LEU A 53 9.63 -4.44 2.67
N GLN A 54 10.56 -3.84 1.92
CA GLN A 54 10.54 -3.85 0.46
C GLN A 54 10.81 -5.25 -0.12
N GLY A 55 10.14 -5.56 -1.22
CA GLY A 55 10.18 -6.88 -1.87
C GLY A 55 9.41 -7.97 -1.10
N ARG A 56 8.76 -7.64 0.02
CA ARG A 56 7.91 -8.60 0.78
C ARG A 56 6.54 -8.03 1.11
N PHE A 57 6.48 -6.85 1.70
CA PHE A 57 5.22 -6.18 2.03
C PHE A 57 5.01 -4.91 1.21
N LEU A 58 6.08 -4.36 0.63
CA LEU A 58 6.08 -3.17 -0.21
C LEU A 58 6.81 -3.46 -1.53
N PRO A 59 6.52 -2.73 -2.61
CA PRO A 59 7.38 -2.71 -3.80
C PRO A 59 8.82 -2.34 -3.44
N ARG A 60 9.79 -2.90 -4.17
CA ARG A 60 11.15 -2.34 -4.18
C ARG A 60 11.14 -0.92 -4.74
N CYS A 61 11.83 -0.01 -4.08
CA CYS A 61 12.06 1.35 -4.54
C CYS A 61 13.48 1.45 -5.09
N TYR A 62 13.59 1.67 -6.40
CA TYR A 62 14.88 1.77 -7.08
C TYR A 62 15.48 3.18 -6.96
N GLY A 63 14.66 4.17 -6.63
CA GLY A 63 15.13 5.51 -6.33
C GLY A 63 14.13 6.60 -6.64
N PHE A 64 14.44 7.78 -6.12
CA PHE A 64 13.73 9.02 -6.40
C PHE A 64 14.70 10.00 -7.06
N PHE A 65 14.32 10.49 -8.23
CA PHE A 65 15.13 11.31 -9.11
C PHE A 65 14.44 12.64 -9.33
N ARG A 66 15.25 13.71 -9.45
CA ARG A 66 14.76 15.05 -9.74
C ARG A 66 15.64 15.70 -10.80
N CYS A 67 15.02 16.41 -11.72
CA CYS A 67 15.71 17.26 -12.69
C CYS A 67 14.90 18.52 -12.97
N LYS A 68 15.52 19.45 -13.70
CA LYS A 68 14.83 20.57 -14.33
C LYS A 68 14.91 20.39 -15.83
N ASP A 69 13.79 20.52 -16.52
CA ASP A 69 13.71 20.51 -17.98
C ASP A 69 12.98 21.76 -18.44
N GLN A 70 13.61 22.57 -19.31
CA GLN A 70 13.07 23.84 -19.80
C GLN A 70 12.53 24.79 -18.70
N GLY A 71 13.14 24.78 -17.51
CA GLY A 71 12.73 25.60 -16.36
C GLY A 71 11.63 24.98 -15.49
N GLU A 72 11.10 23.81 -15.87
CA GLU A 72 10.10 23.06 -15.11
C GLU A 72 10.76 22.03 -14.19
N ASP A 73 10.37 21.97 -12.92
CA ASP A 73 10.81 20.91 -12.01
C ASP A 73 10.11 19.58 -12.34
N ILE A 74 10.89 18.52 -12.48
CA ILE A 74 10.38 17.16 -12.73
C ILE A 74 10.91 16.23 -11.64
N ALA A 75 10.04 15.39 -11.09
CA ALA A 75 10.38 14.35 -10.14
C ALA A 75 9.90 12.99 -10.65
N CYS A 76 10.70 11.95 -10.42
CA CYS A 76 10.42 10.58 -10.84
C CYS A 76 10.73 9.62 -9.70
N LEU A 77 9.76 8.77 -9.33
CA LEU A 77 9.94 7.67 -8.39
C LEU A 77 9.85 6.34 -9.18
N LEU A 78 10.88 5.52 -9.06
CA LEU A 78 10.94 4.20 -9.70
C LEU A 78 10.65 3.10 -8.69
N LEU A 79 9.64 2.28 -8.98
CA LEU A 79 9.16 1.19 -8.12
C LEU A 79 9.10 -0.14 -8.88
N GLU A 80 9.14 -1.24 -8.14
CA GLU A 80 8.90 -2.60 -8.63
C GLU A 80 7.54 -2.68 -9.35
N TYR A 81 7.54 -3.27 -10.55
CA TYR A 81 6.31 -3.61 -11.23
C TYR A 81 5.68 -4.87 -10.62
N CYS A 82 4.69 -4.66 -9.76
CA CYS A 82 3.97 -5.75 -9.11
C CYS A 82 2.86 -6.28 -10.03
N ILE A 83 3.00 -7.53 -10.48
CA ILE A 83 1.94 -8.22 -11.25
C ILE A 83 0.88 -8.70 -10.26
N GLY A 84 -0.32 -8.12 -10.38
CA GLY A 84 -1.46 -8.42 -9.52
C GLY A 84 -2.28 -9.62 -10.00
N PHE A 85 -2.60 -10.53 -9.08
CA PHE A 85 -3.52 -11.64 -9.30
C PHE A 85 -4.79 -11.45 -8.45
N ALA A 86 -5.97 -11.51 -9.06
CA ALA A 86 -7.21 -11.54 -8.29
C ALA A 86 -7.34 -12.89 -7.57
N PRO A 87 -7.78 -12.94 -6.30
CA PRO A 87 -8.15 -14.20 -5.67
C PRO A 87 -9.35 -14.80 -6.42
N SER A 88 -9.33 -16.12 -6.62
CA SER A 88 -10.32 -16.84 -7.42
C SER A 88 -11.18 -17.81 -6.61
N THR A 89 -10.71 -18.19 -5.43
CA THR A 89 -11.43 -19.07 -4.49
C THR A 89 -11.69 -18.36 -3.15
N GLU A 90 -12.67 -18.85 -2.38
CA GLU A 90 -12.97 -18.33 -1.04
C GLU A 90 -11.77 -18.41 -0.10
N GLN A 91 -11.04 -19.53 -0.13
CA GLN A 91 -9.82 -19.70 0.66
C GLN A 91 -8.73 -18.67 0.28
N GLU A 92 -8.58 -18.36 -1.01
CA GLU A 92 -7.66 -17.32 -1.47
C GLU A 92 -8.09 -15.92 -1.03
N ILE A 93 -9.39 -15.64 -0.94
CA ILE A 93 -9.92 -14.36 -0.45
C ILE A 93 -9.58 -14.20 1.04
N VAL A 94 -9.81 -15.23 1.85
CA VAL A 94 -9.48 -15.23 3.28
C VAL A 94 -7.97 -15.02 3.49
N GLU A 95 -7.12 -15.76 2.77
CA GLU A 95 -5.66 -15.57 2.90
C GLU A 95 -5.22 -14.20 2.37
N TYR A 96 -5.86 -13.67 1.32
CA TYR A 96 -5.59 -12.31 0.84
C TYR A 96 -5.90 -11.26 1.91
N HIS A 97 -7.03 -11.39 2.60
CA HIS A 97 -7.40 -10.52 3.72
C HIS A 97 -6.43 -10.63 4.89
N ARG A 98 -6.06 -11.86 5.28
CA ARG A 98 -5.05 -12.11 6.31
C ARG A 98 -3.70 -11.48 5.95
N ALA A 99 -3.26 -11.64 4.70
CA ALA A 99 -2.01 -11.07 4.21
C ALA A 99 -2.03 -9.54 4.20
N LYS A 100 -3.16 -8.91 3.85
CA LYS A 100 -3.31 -7.44 4.00
C LYS A 100 -3.13 -7.02 5.46
N MET A 101 -3.80 -7.68 6.40
CA MET A 101 -3.68 -7.34 7.83
C MET A 101 -2.23 -7.42 8.31
N ILE A 102 -1.54 -8.52 7.97
CA ILE A 102 -0.13 -8.69 8.32
C ILE A 102 0.74 -7.57 7.73
N ALA A 103 0.56 -7.23 6.46
CA ALA A 103 1.34 -6.18 5.80
C ALA A 103 1.13 -4.81 6.49
N VAL A 104 -0.10 -4.47 6.83
CA VAL A 104 -0.41 -3.21 7.53
C VAL A 104 0.17 -3.20 8.93
N CYS A 105 0.04 -4.28 9.71
CA CYS A 105 0.66 -4.40 11.02
C CYS A 105 2.19 -4.20 10.94
N LYS A 106 2.85 -4.77 9.92
CA LYS A 106 4.29 -4.57 9.70
C LYS A 106 4.65 -3.12 9.38
N ILE A 107 3.83 -2.39 8.64
CA ILE A 107 4.04 -0.95 8.42
C ILE A 107 3.90 -0.18 9.74
N HIS A 108 2.90 -0.53 10.57
CA HIS A 108 2.64 0.12 11.85
C HIS A 108 3.72 -0.18 12.91
N GLU A 109 4.36 -1.35 12.87
CA GLU A 109 5.53 -1.67 13.71
C GLU A 109 6.69 -0.67 13.52
N TYR A 110 6.77 -0.02 12.34
CA TYR A 110 7.76 1.04 12.04
C TYR A 110 7.28 2.44 12.42
N GLY A 111 6.13 2.56 13.10
CA GLY A 111 5.53 3.84 13.47
C GLY A 111 5.04 4.62 12.26
N VAL A 112 4.52 3.92 11.24
CA VAL A 112 3.98 4.54 10.02
C VAL A 112 2.49 4.23 9.91
N GLN A 113 1.69 5.27 9.66
CA GLN A 113 0.31 5.14 9.23
C GLN A 113 0.23 5.50 7.75
N HIS A 114 -0.42 4.65 6.94
CA HIS A 114 -0.48 4.83 5.49
C HIS A 114 -1.47 5.92 5.07
N GLY A 115 -2.60 6.04 5.76
CA GLY A 115 -3.57 7.13 5.61
C GLY A 115 -4.67 6.91 4.57
N ASN A 116 -4.70 5.81 3.82
CA ASN A 116 -5.73 5.60 2.77
C ASN A 116 -6.03 4.13 2.42
N LEU A 117 -5.90 3.20 3.35
CA LEU A 117 -6.03 1.76 3.05
C LEU A 117 -7.46 1.25 2.79
N SER A 118 -8.48 2.12 2.84
CA SER A 118 -9.86 1.76 2.52
C SER A 118 -10.06 1.41 1.05
N ARG A 119 -9.11 1.75 0.18
CA ARG A 119 -9.19 1.51 -1.26
C ARG A 119 -8.43 0.26 -1.65
N ALA A 120 -9.13 -0.67 -2.32
CA ALA A 120 -8.56 -1.96 -2.71
C ALA A 120 -7.35 -1.86 -3.66
N HIS A 121 -7.20 -0.76 -4.42
CA HIS A 121 -6.10 -0.59 -5.39
C HIS A 121 -4.74 -0.31 -4.75
N HIS A 122 -4.68 -0.03 -3.45
CA HIS A 122 -3.41 0.11 -2.73
C HIS A 122 -2.81 -1.23 -2.32
N PHE A 123 -3.53 -2.33 -2.58
CA PHE A 123 -3.04 -3.68 -2.36
C PHE A 123 -2.93 -4.40 -3.69
N VAL A 124 -1.76 -4.98 -3.94
CA VAL A 124 -1.52 -5.86 -5.08
C VAL A 124 -1.12 -7.22 -4.53
N ARG A 125 -1.92 -8.24 -4.83
CA ARG A 125 -1.56 -9.64 -4.55
C ARG A 125 -0.55 -10.10 -5.60
N THR A 126 0.65 -10.44 -5.16
CA THR A 126 1.71 -11.05 -5.94
C THR A 126 1.76 -12.55 -5.68
N GLY A 127 2.55 -13.31 -6.44
CA GLY A 127 2.67 -14.76 -6.25
C GLY A 127 3.22 -15.17 -4.89
N ASP A 128 3.89 -14.26 -4.19
CA ASP A 128 4.57 -14.46 -2.91
C ASP A 128 3.94 -13.67 -1.74
N GLY A 129 2.81 -12.99 -1.95
CA GLY A 129 2.12 -12.26 -0.88
C GLY A 129 1.34 -11.04 -1.35
N VAL A 130 1.33 -10.00 -0.53
CA VAL A 130 0.64 -8.74 -0.81
C VAL A 130 1.64 -7.59 -0.71
N ARG A 131 1.57 -6.69 -1.69
CA ARG A 131 2.30 -5.42 -1.71
C ARG A 131 1.36 -4.27 -1.43
N VAL A 132 1.70 -3.45 -0.44
CA VAL A 132 1.03 -2.19 -0.12
C VAL A 132 1.70 -1.07 -0.92
N LEU A 133 0.90 -0.31 -1.65
CA LEU A 133 1.33 0.73 -2.58
C LEU A 133 0.86 2.11 -2.09
N ASP A 134 1.50 3.17 -2.59
CA ASP A 134 1.03 4.56 -2.47
C ASP A 134 1.10 5.18 -1.07
N PHE A 135 2.33 5.51 -0.64
CA PHE A 135 2.60 6.22 0.62
C PHE A 135 2.47 7.75 0.51
N SER A 136 1.75 8.27 -0.50
CA SER A 136 1.63 9.71 -0.70
C SER A 136 1.00 10.45 0.50
N LEU A 137 0.09 9.78 1.22
CA LEU A 137 -0.60 10.29 2.41
C LEU A 137 -0.06 9.72 3.72
N ALA A 138 1.05 8.98 3.66
CA ALA A 138 1.62 8.37 4.85
C ALA A 138 2.19 9.42 5.80
N VAL A 139 2.10 9.12 7.09
CA VAL A 139 2.57 9.97 8.18
C VAL A 139 3.26 9.12 9.24
N LEU A 140 4.17 9.74 10.00
CA LEU A 140 4.68 9.15 11.22
C LEU A 140 3.56 9.11 12.27
N HIS A 141 3.47 7.99 12.95
CA HIS A 141 2.39 7.69 13.85
C HIS A 141 2.90 6.82 15.01
N SER A 142 2.50 7.14 16.23
CA SER A 142 2.76 6.30 17.40
C SER A 142 1.58 5.36 17.61
N CYS A 143 1.72 4.10 17.20
CA CYS A 143 0.67 3.11 17.38
C CYS A 143 0.80 2.43 18.75
N VAL A 144 -0.13 2.72 19.67
CA VAL A 144 -0.26 1.97 20.92
C VAL A 144 -1.11 0.73 20.57
N ASN A 145 -0.44 -0.40 20.31
CA ASN A 145 -1.01 -1.69 19.84
C ASN A 145 -1.10 -1.85 18.31
N ALA A 146 0.04 -2.09 17.65
CA ALA A 146 0.12 -2.48 16.23
C ALA A 146 -0.43 -3.89 15.91
N TYR A 147 -1.02 -4.57 16.91
CA TYR A 147 -1.58 -5.90 16.76
C TYR A 147 -3.09 -5.82 16.50
N PRO A 148 -3.64 -6.64 15.57
CA PRO A 148 -5.08 -6.71 15.39
C PRO A 148 -5.70 -7.17 16.70
N VAL A 149 -6.61 -6.36 17.23
CA VAL A 149 -7.30 -6.67 18.48
C VAL A 149 -8.20 -7.87 18.19
N ASN A 150 -7.73 -9.06 18.58
CA ASN A 150 -8.57 -10.24 18.66
C ASN A 150 -9.56 -9.97 19.79
N THR A 151 -10.66 -9.28 19.49
CA THR A 151 -11.55 -8.71 20.51
C THR A 151 -12.18 -9.85 21.29
N ASN A 152 -11.61 -10.15 22.46
CA ASN A 152 -12.31 -10.82 23.54
C ASN A 152 -13.57 -9.96 23.84
N PRO A 153 -14.79 -10.50 23.67
CA PRO A 153 -16.02 -9.73 23.90
C PRO A 153 -16.20 -9.22 25.34
N ARG A 154 -15.31 -9.62 26.26
CA ARG A 154 -15.25 -9.15 27.66
C ARG A 154 -14.20 -8.07 27.92
N ALA A 155 -13.42 -7.65 26.92
CA ALA A 155 -12.45 -6.57 27.11
C ALA A 155 -13.18 -5.23 27.36
N PRO A 156 -12.82 -4.48 28.42
CA PRO A 156 -13.42 -3.18 28.71
C PRO A 156 -13.30 -2.26 27.49
N ARG A 157 -14.42 -1.62 27.10
CA ARG A 157 -14.49 -0.73 25.93
C ARG A 157 -13.64 0.54 26.07
N ASP A 158 -13.18 0.84 27.27
CA ASP A 158 -12.73 2.20 27.65
C ASP A 158 -11.22 2.39 27.78
N LEU A 159 -10.36 1.52 27.20
CA LEU A 159 -8.91 1.56 27.51
C LEU A 159 -7.90 1.46 26.36
N ILE A 160 -8.26 1.69 25.10
CA ILE A 160 -7.26 1.61 24.02
C ILE A 160 -7.39 2.78 23.05
N LEU A 161 -6.35 3.61 22.98
CA LEU A 161 -6.04 4.54 21.89
C LEU A 161 -5.78 3.72 20.60
N GLN A 162 -6.82 3.11 20.05
CA GLN A 162 -6.68 2.23 18.88
C GLN A 162 -6.43 3.08 17.64
N CYS A 163 -5.44 2.69 16.85
CA CYS A 163 -5.19 3.33 15.58
C CYS A 163 -6.40 3.14 14.64
N LYS A 164 -6.98 4.24 14.17
CA LYS A 164 -8.16 4.23 13.30
C LYS A 164 -7.93 3.42 12.02
N GLU A 165 -6.72 3.48 11.46
CA GLU A 165 -6.37 2.70 10.27
C GLU A 165 -6.42 1.20 10.52
N LEU A 166 -5.84 0.71 11.63
CA LEU A 166 -5.88 -0.70 11.99
C LEU A 166 -7.31 -1.18 12.31
N VAL A 167 -8.10 -0.37 13.01
CA VAL A 167 -9.51 -0.69 13.29
C VAL A 167 -10.31 -0.81 11.99
N ASN A 168 -10.11 0.12 11.06
CA ASN A 168 -10.76 0.06 9.75
C ASN A 168 -10.34 -1.18 8.96
N MET A 169 -9.05 -1.52 8.99
CA MET A 169 -8.53 -2.73 8.34
C MET A 169 -9.10 -4.01 8.96
N GLU A 170 -9.24 -4.08 10.28
CA GLU A 170 -9.85 -5.24 10.96
C GLU A 170 -11.34 -5.41 10.58
N MET A 171 -12.07 -4.32 10.37
CA MET A 171 -13.47 -4.39 9.93
C MET A 171 -13.63 -4.87 8.48
N THR A 172 -12.66 -4.56 7.61
CA THR A 172 -12.75 -4.87 6.17
C THR A 172 -12.04 -6.16 5.79
N CYS A 173 -10.98 -6.54 6.51
CA CYS A 173 -10.09 -7.65 6.19
C CYS A 173 -9.79 -8.54 7.39
N GLY A 174 -10.30 -8.22 8.58
CA GLY A 174 -10.15 -9.05 9.78
C GLY A 174 -11.32 -10.02 9.99
N PHE A 175 -11.31 -10.72 11.12
CA PHE A 175 -12.27 -11.80 11.47
C PHE A 175 -13.74 -11.36 11.44
N ARG A 176 -14.01 -10.05 11.53
CA ARG A 176 -15.38 -9.49 11.46
C ARG A 176 -15.99 -9.60 10.07
N HIS A 177 -15.19 -9.68 9.02
CA HIS A 177 -15.67 -9.91 7.66
C HIS A 177 -16.14 -11.36 7.48
N ASP A 178 -15.37 -12.33 7.98
CA ASP A 178 -15.65 -13.76 7.83
C ASP A 178 -16.96 -14.16 8.54
N ARG A 179 -17.25 -13.61 9.72
CA ARG A 179 -18.53 -13.86 10.41
C ARG A 179 -19.76 -13.25 9.73
N ALA A 180 -19.62 -12.14 9.00
CA ALA A 180 -20.74 -11.54 8.26
C ALA A 180 -21.10 -12.37 7.01
N ALA A 181 -20.11 -13.08 6.43
CA ALA A 181 -20.34 -14.08 5.39
C ALA A 181 -21.03 -15.33 5.96
N GLU A 182 -20.59 -15.83 7.13
CA GLU A 182 -21.22 -16.98 7.81
C GLU A 182 -22.64 -16.69 8.32
N GLN A 183 -22.98 -15.45 8.67
CA GLN A 183 -24.31 -15.04 9.16
C GLN A 183 -25.29 -14.61 8.05
N GLY A 184 -24.95 -14.78 6.77
CA GLY A 184 -25.89 -14.58 5.66
C GLY A 184 -26.37 -13.13 5.45
N TYR A 185 -25.58 -12.13 5.87
CA TYR A 185 -26.01 -10.73 5.85
C TYR A 185 -25.92 -10.07 4.46
N TYR A 186 -25.22 -10.68 3.50
CA TYR A 186 -25.21 -10.25 2.09
C TYR A 186 -26.23 -11.02 1.25
N ARG A 187 -27.52 -10.88 1.59
CA ARG A 187 -28.59 -11.12 0.61
C ARG A 187 -28.76 -9.89 -0.28
N LYS A 188 -28.34 -10.06 -1.54
CA LYS A 188 -28.79 -9.39 -2.77
C LYS A 188 -28.78 -7.86 -2.80
N ARG A 189 -27.93 -7.29 -3.66
CA ARG A 189 -28.35 -6.32 -4.68
C ARG A 189 -27.59 -6.58 -5.98
N TYR A 190 -28.32 -7.15 -6.94
CA TYR A 190 -28.02 -7.03 -8.37
C TYR A 190 -28.35 -5.61 -8.82
#